data_AF-A0A6P9CIF1-F1
#
_entry.id   AF-A0A6P9CIF1-F1
#
_cell.length_a   1.000
_cell.length_b   1.000
_cell.length_c   1.000
_cell.angle_alpha   90.00
_cell.angle_beta   90.00
_cell.angle_gamma   90.00
#
_symmetry.space_group_name_H-M   'P 1'
#
loop_
_entity.id
_entity.type
_entity.pdbx_description
1 polymer ?
#
loop_
_entity_poly.entity_id
_entity_poly.type
_entity_poly.pdbx_seq_one_letter_code
_entity_poly.pdbx_strand_id
1 'polypeptide(L)'
;MIESDKISPRIFPKKLHNILSSVNFLLFLVTTSTPLLLKFKIYHGSFMNGWWTVCDGFGCSSIVSSSGPLMAARILSVAAVFSSFVALISAWRLLTRLIGREITENLICSLAHFGAGLFLLSALLITFCNLRVKVDIYNNKMRTYYGFYIGCFVCFLSFFLGTISLLYHKGLIKEKENGISDINAGAQKEMAQTDTDQPTV
;
A
#
# COMPACT_ATOMS: atom_id res chain seq x y z
N MET A 1 -20.57 39.61 -8.89
CA MET A 1 -19.40 38.93 -9.48
C MET A 1 -18.78 38.13 -8.35
N ILE A 2 -19.17 36.86 -8.24
CA ILE A 2 -18.75 35.99 -7.13
C ILE A 2 -17.42 35.39 -7.54
N GLU A 3 -16.35 35.73 -6.83
CA GLU A 3 -15.08 35.01 -6.92
C GLU A 3 -15.35 33.55 -6.59
N SER A 4 -15.39 32.73 -7.63
CA SER A 4 -15.31 31.28 -7.52
C SER A 4 -13.96 30.98 -6.89
N ASP A 5 -13.96 30.76 -5.58
CA ASP A 5 -12.89 30.09 -4.85
C ASP A 5 -12.39 28.94 -5.71
N LYS A 6 -11.18 29.09 -6.26
CA LYS A 6 -10.43 27.98 -6.84
C LYS A 6 -10.14 27.04 -5.68
N ILE A 7 -11.04 26.09 -5.45
CA ILE A 7 -10.78 24.90 -4.65
C ILE A 7 -9.59 24.23 -5.35
N SER A 8 -8.39 24.54 -4.87
CA SER A 8 -7.16 23.94 -5.37
C SER A 8 -7.32 22.43 -5.19
N PRO A 9 -7.31 21.63 -6.28
CA PRO A 9 -7.55 20.19 -6.21
C PRO A 9 -6.48 19.41 -5.40
N ARG A 10 -5.56 20.12 -4.74
CA ARG A 10 -4.41 19.58 -4.01
C ARG A 10 -4.63 19.30 -2.53
N ILE A 11 -5.62 19.91 -1.87
CA ILE A 11 -5.74 19.82 -0.39
C ILE A 11 -6.68 18.68 0.04
N PHE A 12 -7.79 18.48 -0.67
CA PHE A 12 -8.78 17.45 -0.34
C PHE A 12 -8.27 16.00 -0.45
N PRO A 13 -7.36 15.63 -1.38
CA PRO A 13 -7.05 14.22 -1.56
C PRO A 13 -5.94 13.69 -0.64
N LYS A 14 -5.24 14.55 0.11
CA LYS A 14 -4.20 14.12 1.09
C LYS A 14 -4.79 13.53 2.37
N LYS A 15 -5.83 14.16 2.95
CA LYS A 15 -6.49 13.65 4.17
C LYS A 15 -7.12 12.28 3.91
N LEU A 16 -7.82 12.14 2.78
CA LEU A 16 -8.40 10.88 2.36
C LEU A 16 -7.33 9.80 2.13
N HIS A 17 -6.22 10.13 1.47
CA HIS A 17 -5.11 9.20 1.30
C HIS A 17 -4.55 8.68 2.62
N ASN A 18 -4.37 9.56 3.62
CA ASN A 18 -3.89 9.15 4.94
C ASN A 18 -4.89 8.23 5.66
N ILE A 19 -6.18 8.57 5.65
CA ILE A 19 -7.24 7.73 6.23
C ILE A 19 -7.24 6.36 5.55
N LEU A 20 -7.24 6.33 4.21
CA LEU A 20 -7.21 5.08 3.45
C LEU A 20 -5.94 4.26 3.72
N SER A 21 -4.78 4.90 3.89
CA SER A 21 -3.53 4.23 4.24
C SER A 21 -3.59 3.61 5.64
N SER A 22 -4.16 4.32 6.62
CA SER A 22 -4.40 3.77 7.97
C SER A 22 -5.38 2.60 7.94
N VAL A 23 -6.49 2.72 7.20
CA VAL A 23 -7.47 1.63 7.04
C VAL A 23 -6.81 0.43 6.36
N ASN A 24 -6.04 0.65 5.30
CA ASN A 24 -5.31 -0.40 4.59
C ASN A 24 -4.37 -1.14 5.54
N PHE A 25 -3.58 -0.42 6.34
CA PHE A 25 -2.68 -1.02 7.34
C PHE A 25 -3.43 -1.86 8.39
N LEU A 26 -4.55 -1.35 8.92
CA LEU A 26 -5.37 -2.11 9.86
C LEU A 26 -5.93 -3.39 9.21
N LEU A 27 -6.37 -3.30 7.95
CA LEU A 27 -6.84 -4.48 7.22
C LEU A 27 -5.72 -5.48 6.92
N PHE A 28 -4.46 -5.05 6.73
CA PHE A 28 -3.31 -5.94 6.70
C PHE A 28 -3.21 -6.73 8.00
N LEU A 29 -3.18 -6.06 9.15
CA LEU A 29 -3.07 -6.70 10.45
C LEU A 29 -4.19 -7.71 10.68
N VAL A 30 -5.43 -7.35 10.35
CA VAL A 30 -6.58 -8.26 10.45
C VAL A 30 -6.41 -9.46 9.52
N THR A 31 -6.04 -9.24 8.26
CA THR A 31 -5.85 -10.32 7.27
C THR A 31 -4.72 -11.26 7.68
N THR A 32 -3.61 -10.74 8.19
CA THR A 32 -2.45 -11.57 8.54
C THR A 32 -2.64 -12.34 9.84
N SER A 33 -3.47 -11.85 10.77
CA SER A 33 -3.71 -12.49 12.07
C SER A 33 -4.95 -13.38 12.10
N THR A 34 -5.88 -13.22 11.16
CA THR A 34 -7.17 -13.95 11.18
C THR A 34 -7.02 -15.43 10.82
N PRO A 35 -7.73 -16.35 11.52
CA PRO A 35 -7.84 -17.76 11.14
C PRO A 35 -8.80 -17.99 9.95
N LEU A 36 -9.32 -16.94 9.32
CA LEU A 36 -10.42 -17.01 8.35
C LEU A 36 -9.98 -17.12 6.89
N LEU A 37 -8.75 -17.58 6.60
CA LEU A 37 -8.26 -17.65 5.21
C LEU A 37 -8.87 -18.84 4.47
N LEU A 38 -8.85 -20.01 5.09
CA LEU A 38 -9.38 -21.26 4.53
C LEU A 38 -10.41 -21.86 5.48
N LYS A 39 -11.40 -22.56 4.92
CA LYS A 39 -12.40 -23.32 5.66
C LYS A 39 -12.52 -24.70 5.09
N PHE A 40 -12.61 -25.70 5.96
CA PHE A 40 -13.03 -27.04 5.58
C PHE A 40 -14.09 -27.57 6.54
N LYS A 41 -14.98 -28.42 6.04
CA LYS A 41 -16.06 -29.03 6.81
C LYS A 41 -15.71 -30.49 7.05
N ILE A 42 -15.88 -30.95 8.29
CA ILE A 42 -15.90 -32.36 8.68
C ILE A 42 -17.34 -32.69 9.09
N TYR A 43 -17.73 -33.97 9.08
CA TYR A 43 -19.09 -34.44 9.42
C TYR A 43 -19.70 -33.82 10.69
N HIS A 44 -18.89 -33.46 11.69
CA HIS A 44 -19.35 -32.87 12.96
C HIS A 44 -18.84 -31.44 13.24
N GLY A 45 -18.29 -30.73 12.26
CA GLY A 45 -17.78 -29.38 12.51
C GLY A 45 -17.17 -28.68 11.31
N SER A 46 -16.76 -27.42 11.50
CA SER A 46 -15.95 -26.71 10.52
C SER A 46 -14.68 -26.18 11.15
N PHE A 47 -13.58 -26.36 10.44
CA PHE A 47 -12.28 -25.85 10.81
C PHE A 47 -11.96 -24.64 9.95
N MET A 48 -11.38 -23.63 10.57
CA MET A 48 -10.93 -22.39 9.96
C MET A 48 -9.42 -22.30 10.12
N ASN A 49 -8.71 -22.17 9.01
CA ASN A 49 -7.25 -22.12 8.98
C ASN A 49 -6.79 -20.72 8.55
N GLY A 50 -5.93 -20.12 9.36
CA GLY A 50 -5.09 -18.98 9.00
C GLY A 50 -3.65 -19.41 8.75
N TRP A 51 -2.75 -18.41 8.69
CA TRP A 51 -1.32 -18.68 8.62
C TRP A 51 -0.73 -19.08 9.98
N TRP A 52 -1.26 -18.53 11.07
CA TRP A 52 -0.70 -18.72 12.42
C TRP A 52 -1.53 -19.67 13.27
N THR A 53 -2.84 -19.65 13.10
CA THR A 53 -3.79 -20.35 13.96
C THR A 53 -4.77 -21.19 13.15
N VAL A 54 -5.21 -22.29 13.75
CA VAL A 54 -6.35 -23.09 13.32
C VAL A 54 -7.40 -23.02 14.41
N CYS A 55 -8.66 -22.82 14.02
CA CYS A 55 -9.78 -22.78 14.94
C CYS A 55 -10.85 -23.79 14.53
N ASP A 56 -11.52 -24.38 15.51
CA ASP A 56 -12.68 -25.24 15.35
C ASP A 56 -13.84 -24.75 16.25
N GLY A 57 -14.88 -25.57 16.41
CA GLY A 57 -16.02 -25.24 17.26
C GLY A 57 -15.71 -25.22 18.76
N PHE A 58 -14.55 -25.73 19.19
CA PHE A 58 -14.17 -25.91 20.59
C PHE A 58 -13.03 -24.98 21.02
N GLY A 59 -12.24 -24.44 20.08
CA GLY A 59 -11.20 -23.46 20.39
C GLY A 59 -10.27 -23.15 19.22
N CYS A 60 -9.17 -22.46 19.53
CA CYS A 60 -8.12 -22.13 18.58
C CYS A 60 -6.77 -22.64 19.09
N SER A 61 -5.95 -23.17 18.19
CA SER A 61 -4.58 -23.60 18.47
C SER A 61 -3.60 -23.01 17.46
N SER A 62 -2.36 -22.78 17.91
CA SER A 62 -1.28 -22.30 17.06
C SER A 62 -0.76 -23.41 16.16
N ILE A 63 -0.57 -23.10 14.87
CA ILE A 63 -0.02 -24.05 13.91
C ILE A 63 1.51 -24.07 14.08
N VAL A 64 2.04 -25.10 14.73
CA VAL A 64 3.49 -25.25 14.95
C VAL A 64 4.20 -25.87 13.74
N SER A 65 3.45 -26.55 12.85
CA SER A 65 3.98 -27.22 11.66
C SER A 65 4.72 -26.26 10.71
N SER A 66 5.94 -26.64 10.29
CA SER A 66 6.81 -25.88 9.40
C SER A 66 6.81 -26.40 7.97
N SER A 67 5.64 -26.67 7.38
CA SER A 67 5.63 -26.99 5.94
C SER A 67 6.18 -25.81 5.13
N GLY A 68 7.10 -26.09 4.19
CA GLY A 68 7.79 -25.04 3.41
C GLY A 68 6.86 -23.95 2.85
N PRO A 69 5.74 -24.31 2.17
CA PRO A 69 4.80 -23.33 1.65
C PRO A 69 4.14 -22.46 2.74
N LEU A 70 3.80 -23.04 3.89
CA LEU A 70 3.21 -22.27 5.00
C LEU A 70 4.23 -21.30 5.60
N MET A 71 5.49 -21.72 5.77
CA MET A 71 6.55 -20.84 6.25
C MET A 71 6.81 -19.69 5.27
N ALA A 72 6.85 -19.97 3.96
CA ALA A 72 6.99 -18.94 2.94
C ALA A 72 5.83 -17.92 3.00
N ALA A 73 4.59 -18.39 3.11
CA ALA A 73 3.42 -17.51 3.26
C ALA A 73 3.50 -16.64 4.54
N ARG A 74 3.98 -17.19 5.66
CA ARG A 74 4.20 -16.43 6.90
C ARG A 74 5.23 -15.33 6.73
N ILE A 75 6.41 -15.66 6.18
CA ILE A 75 7.49 -14.69 5.95
C ILE A 75 7.00 -13.55 5.04
N LEU A 76 6.32 -13.90 3.94
CA LEU A 76 5.73 -12.93 3.04
C LEU A 76 4.66 -12.07 3.72
N SER A 77 3.82 -12.65 4.58
CA SER A 77 2.82 -11.88 5.33
C SER A 77 3.46 -10.86 6.29
N VAL A 78 4.56 -11.22 6.95
CA VAL A 78 5.33 -10.31 7.83
C VAL A 78 5.99 -9.20 7.00
N ALA A 79 6.61 -9.55 5.88
CA ALA A 79 7.18 -8.57 4.96
C ALA A 79 6.12 -7.60 4.44
N ALA A 80 4.91 -8.10 4.16
CA ALA A 80 3.79 -7.28 3.72
C ALA A 80 3.33 -6.28 4.79
N VAL A 81 3.20 -6.72 6.04
CA VAL A 81 2.87 -5.84 7.19
C VAL A 81 3.94 -4.78 7.39
N PHE A 82 5.22 -5.16 7.38
CA PHE A 82 6.33 -4.23 7.52
C PHE A 82 6.34 -3.19 6.39
N SER A 83 6.15 -3.63 5.14
CA SER A 83 6.09 -2.74 3.99
C SER A 83 4.89 -1.78 4.07
N SER A 84 3.71 -2.25 4.52
CA SER A 84 2.56 -1.39 4.76
C SER A 84 2.77 -0.40 5.90
N PHE A 85 3.54 -0.77 6.93
CA PHE A 85 3.89 0.13 8.02
C PHE A 85 4.82 1.26 7.55
N VAL A 86 5.82 0.94 6.72
CA VAL A 86 6.67 1.96 6.08
C VAL A 86 5.82 2.93 5.25
N ALA A 87 4.89 2.40 4.45
CA ALA A 87 3.98 3.24 3.65
C ALA A 87 3.13 4.18 4.52
N LEU A 88 2.60 3.69 5.65
CA LEU A 88 1.83 4.48 6.61
C LEU A 88 2.67 5.62 7.22
N ILE A 89 3.89 5.34 7.66
CA ILE A 89 4.80 6.35 8.21
C ILE A 89 5.12 7.42 7.15
N SER A 90 5.42 6.99 5.92
CA SER A 90 5.70 7.91 4.82
C SER A 90 4.49 8.78 4.47
N ALA A 91 3.26 8.23 4.53
CA ALA A 91 2.04 9.00 4.31
C ALA A 91 1.79 10.05 5.40
N TRP A 92 2.14 9.76 6.66
CA TRP A 92 1.80 10.61 7.80
C TRP A 92 2.65 11.87 8.00
N ARG A 93 3.56 12.22 7.08
CA ARG A 93 4.39 13.46 7.16
C ARG A 93 5.27 13.59 8.42
N LEU A 94 5.27 12.63 9.35
CA LEU A 94 6.23 12.58 10.44
C LEU A 94 7.67 12.57 9.89
N LEU A 95 7.85 11.95 8.72
CA LEU A 95 9.10 11.93 7.97
C LEU A 95 9.42 13.25 7.23
N THR A 96 8.42 13.94 6.66
CA THR A 96 8.62 15.24 5.94
C THR A 96 9.36 16.28 6.76
N ARG A 97 9.12 16.34 8.08
CA ARG A 97 9.80 17.28 8.96
C ARG A 97 11.24 16.91 9.27
N LEU A 98 11.61 15.64 9.13
CA LEU A 98 12.94 15.10 9.44
C LEU A 98 13.89 15.12 8.23
N ILE A 99 13.38 14.88 7.02
CA ILE A 99 14.24 14.64 5.84
C ILE A 99 14.27 15.84 4.87
N GLY A 100 13.31 16.78 4.96
CA GLY A 100 13.33 18.00 4.14
C GLY A 100 13.25 17.77 2.62
N ARG A 101 12.87 16.57 2.16
CA ARG A 101 12.79 16.20 0.73
C ARG A 101 11.45 15.52 0.39
N GLU A 102 10.43 16.32 0.12
CA GLU A 102 9.06 15.84 -0.21
C GLU A 102 8.98 14.94 -1.47
N ILE A 103 9.91 15.09 -2.43
CA ILE A 103 9.89 14.33 -3.69
C ILE A 103 10.20 12.85 -3.45
N THR A 104 11.24 12.54 -2.68
CA THR A 104 11.69 11.16 -2.42
C THR A 104 10.66 10.38 -1.59
N GLU A 105 9.93 11.06 -0.72
CA GLU A 105 8.97 10.42 0.18
C GLU A 105 7.75 9.84 -0.53
N ASN A 106 7.19 10.56 -1.52
CA ASN A 106 6.07 10.04 -2.29
C ASN A 106 6.46 8.81 -3.11
N LEU A 107 7.71 8.76 -3.58
CA LEU A 107 8.25 7.59 -4.26
C LEU A 107 8.43 6.41 -3.30
N ILE A 108 9.00 6.63 -2.12
CA ILE A 108 9.14 5.59 -1.08
C ILE A 108 7.77 5.07 -0.64
N CYS A 109 6.81 5.96 -0.39
CA CYS A 109 5.43 5.62 -0.05
C CYS A 109 4.80 4.74 -1.14
N SER A 110 4.94 5.14 -2.41
CA SER A 110 4.47 4.36 -3.55
C SER A 110 5.10 2.96 -3.59
N LEU A 111 6.43 2.87 -3.51
CA LEU A 111 7.16 1.60 -3.53
C LEU A 111 6.75 0.69 -2.37
N ALA A 112 6.57 1.25 -1.18
CA ALA A 112 6.13 0.53 0.00
C ALA A 112 4.69 -0.01 -0.15
N HIS A 113 3.77 0.77 -0.72
CA HIS A 113 2.43 0.28 -1.01
C HIS A 113 2.42 -0.86 -2.05
N PHE A 114 3.20 -0.74 -3.13
CA PHE A 114 3.34 -1.82 -4.12
C PHE A 114 3.99 -3.08 -3.53
N GLY A 115 5.04 -2.91 -2.72
CA GLY A 115 5.71 -4.00 -2.02
C GLY A 115 4.74 -4.76 -1.09
N ALA A 116 3.99 -4.04 -0.25
CA ALA A 116 2.99 -4.62 0.63
C ALA A 116 1.94 -5.43 -0.13
N GLY A 117 1.40 -4.88 -1.22
CA GLY A 117 0.44 -5.56 -2.08
C GLY A 117 1.00 -6.82 -2.74
N LEU A 118 2.23 -6.76 -3.27
CA LEU A 118 2.91 -7.90 -3.91
C LEU A 118 3.21 -9.02 -2.93
N PHE A 119 3.72 -8.70 -1.74
CA PHE A 119 4.04 -9.72 -0.72
C PHE A 119 2.78 -10.43 -0.22
N LEU A 120 1.71 -9.68 0.05
CA LEU A 120 0.43 -10.28 0.49
C LEU A 120 -0.21 -11.11 -0.63
N LEU A 121 -0.23 -10.60 -1.86
CA LEU A 121 -0.74 -11.35 -3.00
C LEU A 121 0.02 -12.67 -3.18
N SER A 122 1.34 -12.63 -3.06
CA SER A 122 2.19 -13.84 -3.14
C SER A 122 1.87 -14.83 -2.01
N ALA A 123 1.68 -14.36 -0.77
CA ALA A 123 1.28 -15.20 0.36
C ALA A 123 -0.11 -15.86 0.13
N LEU A 124 -1.07 -15.10 -0.41
CA LEU A 124 -2.41 -15.59 -0.75
C LEU A 124 -2.36 -16.60 -1.90
N LEU A 125 -1.56 -16.36 -2.94
CA LEU A 125 -1.36 -17.30 -4.04
C LEU A 125 -0.72 -18.61 -3.57
N ILE A 126 0.30 -18.56 -2.70
CA ILE A 126 0.87 -19.76 -2.10
C ILE A 126 -0.20 -20.53 -1.32
N THR A 127 -1.02 -19.82 -0.53
CA THR A 127 -2.13 -20.41 0.24
C THR A 127 -3.15 -21.08 -0.70
N PHE A 128 -3.52 -20.42 -1.78
CA PHE A 128 -4.49 -20.93 -2.74
C PHE A 128 -3.96 -22.10 -3.56
N CYS A 129 -2.71 -22.06 -4.01
CA CYS A 129 -2.14 -23.10 -4.88
C CYS A 129 -1.65 -24.31 -4.09
N ASN A 130 -1.03 -24.12 -2.91
CA ASN A 130 -0.37 -25.20 -2.18
C ASN A 130 -1.18 -25.71 -1.00
N LEU A 131 -1.93 -24.85 -0.29
CA LEU A 131 -2.68 -25.25 0.90
C LEU A 131 -4.11 -25.66 0.57
N ARG A 132 -4.72 -25.12 -0.49
CA ARG A 132 -6.04 -25.57 -0.97
C ARG A 132 -6.04 -26.98 -1.54
N VAL A 133 -4.93 -27.37 -2.18
CA VAL A 133 -4.78 -28.67 -2.87
C VAL A 133 -4.46 -29.79 -1.88
N LYS A 134 -4.11 -29.48 -0.62
CA LYS A 134 -4.01 -30.49 0.43
C LYS A 134 -5.40 -31.07 0.69
N VAL A 135 -5.58 -32.28 0.19
CA VAL A 135 -6.70 -33.15 0.47
C VAL A 135 -6.51 -33.67 1.90
N ASP A 136 -7.46 -33.38 2.78
CA ASP A 136 -7.45 -33.94 4.14
C ASP A 136 -7.61 -35.47 4.08
N ILE A 137 -7.29 -36.17 5.17
CA ILE A 137 -7.40 -37.63 5.33
C ILE A 137 -8.79 -38.15 4.91
N TYR A 138 -9.81 -37.28 4.99
CA TYR A 138 -11.20 -37.54 4.63
C TYR A 138 -11.60 -37.13 3.20
N ASN A 139 -10.65 -36.90 2.31
CA ASN A 139 -10.86 -36.49 0.92
C ASN A 139 -11.59 -35.14 0.71
N ASN A 140 -11.66 -34.33 1.77
CA ASN A 140 -12.33 -33.03 1.74
C ASN A 140 -11.38 -31.93 1.25
N LYS A 141 -11.84 -31.15 0.26
CA LYS A 141 -11.10 -30.01 -0.28
C LYS A 141 -11.28 -28.77 0.59
N MET A 142 -10.18 -28.12 0.98
CA MET A 142 -10.24 -26.81 1.61
C MET A 142 -10.82 -25.77 0.64
N ARG A 143 -11.65 -24.86 1.15
CA ARG A 143 -12.22 -23.74 0.39
C ARG A 143 -11.70 -22.41 0.93
N THR A 144 -11.57 -21.43 0.05
CA THR A 144 -11.30 -20.05 0.46
C THR A 144 -12.45 -19.52 1.31
N TYR A 145 -12.13 -18.65 2.27
CA TYR A 145 -13.12 -18.07 3.17
C TYR A 145 -12.91 -16.55 3.33
N TYR A 146 -13.68 -15.90 4.21
CA TYR A 146 -13.77 -14.43 4.27
C TYR A 146 -12.43 -13.71 4.34
N GLY A 147 -11.48 -14.20 5.15
CA GLY A 147 -10.15 -13.60 5.28
C GLY A 147 -9.35 -13.59 3.97
N PHE A 148 -9.55 -14.59 3.10
CA PHE A 148 -8.90 -14.62 1.79
C PHE A 148 -9.40 -13.48 0.89
N TYR A 149 -10.72 -13.27 0.83
CA TYR A 149 -11.32 -12.21 0.01
C TYR A 149 -10.98 -10.81 0.53
N ILE A 150 -10.98 -10.63 1.86
CA ILE A 150 -10.51 -9.40 2.49
C ILE A 150 -9.05 -9.15 2.11
N GLY A 151 -8.20 -10.18 2.16
CA GLY A 151 -6.81 -10.06 1.72
C GLY A 151 -6.67 -9.63 0.26
N CYS A 152 -7.46 -10.19 -0.66
CA CYS A 152 -7.47 -9.74 -2.06
C CYS A 152 -7.87 -8.26 -2.20
N PHE A 153 -8.88 -7.82 -1.45
CA PHE A 153 -9.29 -6.42 -1.42
C PHE A 153 -8.17 -5.50 -0.89
N VAL A 154 -7.46 -5.93 0.16
CA VAL A 154 -6.30 -5.21 0.71
C VAL A 154 -5.18 -5.08 -0.31
N CYS A 155 -4.89 -6.14 -1.08
CA CYS A 155 -3.93 -6.05 -2.19
C CYS A 155 -4.34 -4.99 -3.21
N PHE A 156 -5.61 -5.00 -3.65
CA PHE A 156 -6.13 -4.00 -4.59
C PHE A 156 -6.00 -2.58 -4.04
N LEU A 157 -6.43 -2.37 -2.79
CA LEU A 157 -6.34 -1.06 -2.13
C LEU A 157 -4.89 -0.59 -2.03
N SER A 158 -3.95 -1.50 -1.76
CA SER A 158 -2.53 -1.19 -1.69
C SER A 158 -1.98 -0.75 -3.03
N PHE A 159 -2.30 -1.44 -4.13
CA PHE A 159 -1.91 -1.02 -5.47
C PHE A 159 -2.53 0.33 -5.85
N PHE A 160 -3.80 0.53 -5.53
CA PHE A 160 -4.49 1.80 -5.77
C PHE A 160 -3.81 2.98 -5.03
N LEU A 161 -3.50 2.81 -3.75
CA LEU A 161 -2.78 3.82 -2.96
C LEU A 161 -1.37 4.08 -3.50
N GLY A 162 -0.65 3.03 -3.91
CA GLY A 162 0.65 3.14 -4.57
C GLY A 162 0.57 3.97 -5.85
N THR A 163 -0.40 3.69 -6.72
CA THR A 163 -0.64 4.47 -7.94
C THR A 163 -0.94 5.93 -7.63
N ILE A 164 -1.78 6.22 -6.64
CA ILE A 164 -2.07 7.60 -6.22
C ILE A 164 -0.78 8.32 -5.77
N SER A 165 0.04 7.69 -4.93
CA SER A 165 1.31 8.25 -4.47
C SER A 165 2.28 8.53 -5.62
N LEU A 166 2.33 7.63 -6.61
CA LEU A 166 3.13 7.82 -7.82
C LEU A 166 2.65 8.98 -8.69
N LEU A 167 1.33 9.15 -8.83
CA LEU A 167 0.76 10.27 -9.57
C LEU A 167 1.07 11.61 -8.90
N TYR A 168 1.02 11.68 -7.56
CA TYR A 168 1.47 12.86 -6.83
C TYR A 168 2.94 13.17 -7.04
N HIS A 169 3.79 12.15 -6.98
CA HIS A 169 5.21 12.31 -7.23
C HIS A 169 5.48 12.89 -8.63
N LYS A 170 4.83 12.35 -9.67
CA LYS A 170 4.95 12.88 -11.04
C LYS A 170 4.44 14.31 -11.18
N GLY A 171 3.35 14.66 -10.50
CA GLY A 171 2.82 16.02 -10.49
C GLY A 171 3.81 17.03 -9.87
N LEU A 172 4.46 16.66 -8.77
CA LEU A 172 5.46 17.50 -8.10
C LEU A 172 6.72 17.72 -8.94
N ILE A 173 7.18 16.70 -9.67
CA ILE A 173 8.33 16.84 -10.57
C ILE A 173 8.02 17.85 -11.68
N LYS A 174 6.87 17.71 -12.36
CA LYS A 174 6.46 18.62 -13.42
C LYS A 174 6.34 20.06 -12.96
N GLU A 175 5.80 20.28 -11.76
CA GLU A 175 5.69 21.63 -11.19
C GLU A 175 7.05 22.24 -10.90
N LYS A 176 8.01 21.45 -10.40
CA LYS A 176 9.36 21.92 -10.15
C LYS A 176 10.09 22.26 -11.46
N GLU A 177 9.89 21.47 -12.51
CA GLU A 177 10.44 21.75 -13.85
C GLU A 177 9.87 23.07 -14.41
N ASN A 178 8.56 23.27 -14.33
CA ASN A 178 7.91 24.48 -14.82
C ASN A 178 8.34 25.74 -14.03
N GLY A 179 8.48 25.64 -12.71
CA GLY A 179 8.97 26.75 -11.89
C GLY A 179 10.41 27.17 -12.22
N ILE A 180 11.28 26.20 -12.54
CA ILE A 180 12.66 26.50 -12.97
C ILE A 180 12.67 27.15 -14.36
N SER A 181 11.83 26.71 -15.29
CA SER A 181 11.74 27.36 -16.61
C SER A 181 11.22 28.80 -16.53
N ASP A 182 10.27 29.09 -15.64
CA ASP A 182 9.74 30.44 -15.44
C ASP A 182 10.80 31.39 -14.85
N ILE A 183 11.62 30.91 -13.91
CA ILE A 183 12.74 31.67 -13.34
C ILE A 183 13.80 31.97 -14.42
N ASN A 184 14.17 30.98 -15.22
CA ASN A 184 15.15 31.17 -16.29
C ASN A 184 14.64 32.12 -17.40
N ALA A 185 13.35 32.07 -17.73
CA ALA A 185 12.72 32.98 -18.68
C ALA A 185 12.61 34.42 -18.14
N GLY A 186 12.40 34.60 -16.84
CA GLY A 186 12.44 35.90 -16.17
C GLY A 186 13.85 36.51 -16.18
N ALA A 187 14.87 35.73 -15.85
CA ALA A 187 16.26 36.18 -15.84
C ALA A 187 16.78 36.59 -17.23
N GLN A 188 16.35 35.92 -18.30
CA GLN A 188 16.68 36.31 -19.67
C GLN A 188 16.02 37.63 -20.11
N LYS A 189 14.82 37.95 -19.59
CA LYS A 189 14.17 39.24 -19.87
C LYS A 189 14.86 40.41 -19.18
N GLU A 190 15.34 40.23 -17.95
CA GLU A 190 16.10 41.26 -17.25
C GLU A 190 17.46 41.55 -17.92
N MET A 191 18.18 40.53 -18.39
CA MET A 191 19.46 40.75 -19.10
C MET A 191 19.29 41.45 -20.45
N ALA A 192 18.20 41.21 -21.18
CA ALA A 192 17.95 41.87 -22.47
C ALA A 192 17.60 43.36 -22.32
N GLN A 193 17.16 43.80 -21.14
CA GLN A 193 16.73 45.17 -20.89
C GLN A 193 17.89 46.08 -20.43
N THR A 194 18.98 45.52 -19.88
CA THR A 194 20.16 46.27 -19.46
C THR A 194 21.06 46.74 -20.61
N ASP A 195 20.93 46.15 -21.82
CA ASP A 195 21.73 46.52 -23.00
C ASP A 195 21.10 47.62 -23.88
N THR A 196 19.90 48.12 -23.54
CA THR A 196 19.22 49.17 -24.33
C THR A 196 19.34 50.58 -23.75
N ASP A 197 19.87 50.74 -22.54
CA ASP A 197 20.09 52.04 -21.90
C ASP A 197 21.53 52.55 -22.16
N GLN A 198 21.91 52.68 -23.44
CA GLN A 198 23.12 53.42 -23.81
C GLN A 198 22.70 54.82 -24.31
N PRO A 199 23.06 55.91 -23.60
CA PRO A 199 22.67 57.25 -24.01
C PRO A 199 23.40 57.63 -25.29
N THR A 200 22.64 57.87 -26.37
CA THR A 200 23.15 58.51 -27.58
C THR A 200 23.54 59.95 -27.25
N VAL A 201 24.85 60.21 -27.25
CA VAL A 201 25.44 61.55 -27.23
C VAL A 201 25.54 62.08 -28.65
#